data_AF-A0A1B6KGY9-F1
#
_entry.id   AF-A0A1B6KGY9-F1
#
_cell.length_a   1.000
_cell.length_b   1.000
_cell.length_c   1.000
_cell.angle_alpha   90.00
_cell.angle_beta   90.00
_cell.angle_gamma   90.00
#
_symmetry.space_group_name_H-M   'P 1'
#
loop_
_entity.id
_entity.type
_entity.pdbx_description
1 polymer ?
#
loop_
_entity_poly.entity_id
_entity_poly.type
_entity_poly.pdbx_seq_one_letter_code
_entity_poly.pdbx_strand_id
1 'polypeptide(L)'
;MPGLKTIINALLHSFRQLAEVMTLTIFCLMVFALFALQVYMGELRNKCVLSPNIKNITHEDWKEWVTDEENWMRDEELGEPVICGNVTGARHCPRNYTCYRVGENPNHGYTNFDNFLWSMLTTFQLITLDYWENVYNMVLA
;
A
#
# COMPACT_ATOMS: atom_id res chain seq x y z
N MET A 1 -6.96 8.32 -46.14
CA MET A 1 -6.67 9.74 -45.84
C MET A 1 -5.17 9.92 -45.63
N PRO A 2 -4.48 10.72 -46.47
CA PRO A 2 -3.01 10.85 -46.44
C PRO A 2 -2.44 11.41 -45.12
N GLY A 3 -3.22 12.17 -44.35
CA GLY A 3 -2.80 12.68 -43.03
C GLY A 3 -2.61 11.61 -41.95
N LEU A 4 -3.35 10.49 -42.02
CA LEU A 4 -3.24 9.41 -41.02
C LEU A 4 -1.87 8.72 -41.08
N LYS A 5 -1.32 8.55 -42.29
CA LYS A 5 -0.01 7.92 -42.50
C LYS A 5 1.12 8.77 -41.90
N THR A 6 1.02 10.09 -42.01
CA THR A 6 2.00 11.03 -41.43
C THR A 6 1.99 10.97 -39.90
N ILE A 7 0.80 10.95 -39.28
CA ILE A 7 0.66 10.87 -37.82
C ILE A 7 1.23 9.54 -37.30
N ILE A 8 0.87 8.41 -37.93
CA ILE A 8 1.36 7.08 -37.52
C ILE A 8 2.89 7.02 -37.63
N ASN A 9 3.46 7.54 -38.72
CA ASN A 9 4.90 7.51 -38.92
C ASN A 9 5.64 8.41 -37.91
N ALA A 10 5.06 9.55 -37.56
CA ALA A 10 5.58 10.42 -36.50
C ALA A 10 5.52 9.73 -35.13
N LEU A 11 4.40 9.06 -34.79
CA LEU A 11 4.25 8.33 -33.53
C LEU A 11 5.27 7.18 -33.40
N LEU A 12 5.46 6.40 -34.46
CA LEU A 12 6.45 5.32 -34.49
C LEU A 12 7.89 5.83 -34.32
N HIS A 13 8.21 6.97 -34.93
CA HIS A 13 9.52 7.60 -34.75
C HIS A 13 9.74 8.04 -33.29
N SER A 14 8.74 8.66 -32.68
CA SER A 14 8.79 9.08 -31.26
C SER A 14 8.86 7.89 -30.30
N PHE A 15 8.20 6.76 -30.61
CA PHE A 15 8.24 5.56 -29.78
C PHE A 15 9.65 5.00 -29.58
N ARG A 16 10.49 5.08 -30.61
CA ARG A 16 11.89 4.61 -30.53
C ARG A 16 12.72 5.44 -29.55
N GLN A 17 12.53 6.76 -29.50
CA GLN A 17 13.20 7.64 -28.53
C GLN A 17 12.64 7.41 -27.12
N LEU A 18 11.33 7.15 -27.00
CA LEU A 18 10.69 6.85 -25.73
C LEU A 18 11.19 5.52 -25.12
N ALA A 19 11.52 4.52 -25.93
CA ALA A 19 11.97 3.21 -25.44
C ALA A 19 13.25 3.27 -24.58
N GLU A 20 14.18 4.17 -24.90
CA GLU A 20 15.40 4.38 -24.10
C GLU A 20 15.06 4.94 -22.72
N VAL A 21 14.19 5.96 -22.69
CA VAL A 21 13.70 6.56 -21.44
C VAL A 21 12.89 5.54 -20.63
N MET A 22 12.04 4.74 -21.28
CA MET A 22 11.27 3.67 -20.63
C MET A 22 12.17 2.62 -19.98
N THR A 23 13.29 2.27 -20.61
CA THR A 23 14.24 1.32 -20.03
C THR A 23 14.87 1.87 -18.76
N LEU A 24 15.28 3.14 -18.78
CA LEU A 24 15.82 3.81 -17.60
C LEU A 24 14.77 3.95 -16.48
N THR A 25 13.53 4.32 -16.81
CA THR A 25 12.47 4.48 -15.82
C THR A 25 12.09 3.14 -15.17
N ILE A 26 11.99 2.06 -15.95
CA ILE A 26 11.74 0.72 -15.42
C ILE A 26 12.88 0.29 -14.49
N PHE A 27 14.14 0.56 -14.87
CA PHE A 27 15.29 0.28 -14.00
C PHE A 27 15.20 1.03 -12.66
N CYS A 28 14.98 2.34 -12.69
CA CYS A 28 14.80 3.15 -11.48
C CYS A 28 13.61 2.65 -10.63
N LEU A 29 12.49 2.32 -11.28
CA LEU A 29 11.30 1.80 -10.62
C LEU A 29 11.59 0.48 -9.89
N MET A 30 12.34 -0.44 -10.50
CA MET A 30 12.74 -1.70 -9.85
C MET A 30 13.62 -1.45 -8.62
N VAL A 31 14.57 -0.51 -8.69
CA VAL A 31 15.44 -0.17 -7.55
C VAL A 31 14.61 0.37 -6.38
N PHE A 32 13.71 1.32 -6.63
CA PHE A 32 12.84 1.87 -5.59
C PHE A 32 11.85 0.82 -5.05
N ALA A 33 11.30 -0.03 -5.90
CA ALA A 33 10.40 -1.10 -5.49
C ALA A 33 11.11 -2.14 -4.61
N LEU A 34 12.37 -2.49 -4.89
CA LEU A 34 13.13 -3.37 -4.02
C LEU A 34 13.40 -2.72 -2.66
N PHE A 35 13.78 -1.44 -2.65
CA PHE A 35 13.95 -0.70 -1.40
C PHE A 35 12.66 -0.65 -0.58
N ALA A 36 11.54 -0.28 -1.21
CA ALA A 36 10.24 -0.20 -0.54
C ALA A 36 9.76 -1.56 -0.02
N LEU A 37 9.97 -2.64 -0.80
CA LEU A 37 9.70 -4.01 -0.37
C LEU A 37 10.47 -4.35 0.91
N GLN A 38 11.76 -4.03 0.99
CA GLN A 38 12.54 -4.37 2.20
C GLN A 38 12.11 -3.57 3.44
N VAL A 39 11.62 -2.34 3.26
CA VAL A 39 11.27 -1.45 4.38
C VAL A 39 9.84 -1.65 4.85
N TYR A 40 8.88 -1.86 3.94
CA TYR A 40 7.44 -1.80 4.22
C TYR A 40 6.72 -3.15 4.07
N MET A 41 7.47 -4.26 3.99
CA MET A 41 6.88 -5.60 3.88
C MET A 41 5.95 -5.91 5.06
N GLY A 42 4.66 -5.90 4.81
CA GLY A 42 3.63 -6.22 5.78
C GLY A 42 3.13 -5.08 6.65
N GLU A 43 3.74 -3.90 6.55
CA GLU A 43 3.40 -2.76 7.42
C GLU A 43 2.00 -2.22 7.10
N LEU A 44 1.58 -2.26 5.83
CA LEU A 44 0.23 -1.87 5.41
C LEU A 44 -0.88 -2.81 5.90
N ARG A 45 -0.54 -3.92 6.59
CA ARG A 45 -1.49 -4.81 7.25
C ARG A 45 -1.68 -4.48 8.73
N ASN A 46 -0.97 -3.49 9.25
CA ASN A 46 -1.13 -3.08 10.64
C ASN A 46 -2.46 -2.36 10.82
N LYS A 47 -3.27 -2.83 11.77
CA LYS A 47 -4.59 -2.26 12.10
C LYS A 47 -4.72 -2.04 13.61
N CYS A 48 -5.49 -1.04 13.99
CA CYS A 48 -5.86 -0.84 15.39
C CYS A 48 -6.96 -1.81 15.79
N VAL A 49 -6.66 -2.74 16.70
CA VAL A 49 -7.62 -3.74 17.21
C VAL A 49 -8.01 -3.39 18.63
N LEU A 50 -9.31 -3.51 18.94
CA LEU A 50 -9.83 -3.30 20.29
C LEU A 50 -9.20 -4.29 21.27
N SER A 51 -8.70 -3.78 22.39
CA SER A 51 -8.11 -4.60 23.45
C SER A 51 -9.23 -5.33 24.20
N PRO A 52 -9.19 -6.67 24.30
CA PRO A 52 -10.24 -7.45 24.93
C PRO A 52 -10.26 -7.15 26.44
N ASN A 53 -11.46 -7.06 27.01
CA ASN A 53 -11.64 -6.84 28.44
C ASN A 53 -11.55 -8.16 29.26
N ILE A 54 -11.04 -9.24 28.65
CA ILE A 54 -11.01 -10.59 29.22
C ILE A 54 -9.58 -10.90 29.66
N LYS A 55 -9.39 -11.18 30.96
CA LYS A 55 -8.06 -11.42 31.55
C LYS A 55 -7.48 -12.81 31.24
N ASN A 56 -8.32 -13.79 30.91
CA ASN A 56 -7.93 -15.18 30.65
C ASN A 56 -8.45 -15.62 29.27
N ILE A 57 -7.82 -15.10 28.21
CA ILE A 57 -8.15 -15.48 26.84
C ILE A 57 -7.22 -16.60 26.38
N THR A 58 -7.77 -17.63 25.70
CA THR A 58 -6.93 -18.66 25.09
C THR A 58 -6.28 -18.12 23.80
N HIS A 59 -5.24 -18.79 23.30
CA HIS A 59 -4.60 -18.39 22.04
C HIS A 59 -5.54 -18.47 20.84
N GLU A 60 -6.47 -19.42 20.84
CA GLU A 60 -7.45 -19.61 19.77
C GLU A 60 -8.47 -18.47 19.77
N ASP A 61 -9.06 -18.18 20.93
CA ASP A 61 -10.01 -17.07 21.11
C ASP A 61 -9.35 -15.72 20.76
N TRP A 62 -8.08 -15.52 21.14
CA TRP A 62 -7.33 -14.32 20.79
C TRP A 62 -7.14 -14.18 19.28
N LYS A 63 -6.81 -15.28 18.60
CA LYS A 63 -6.61 -15.28 17.14
C LYS A 63 -7.92 -14.96 16.41
N GLU A 64 -9.04 -15.52 16.87
CA GLU A 64 -10.37 -15.22 16.35
C GLU A 64 -10.71 -13.74 16.59
N TRP A 65 -10.50 -13.24 17.81
CA TRP A 65 -10.74 -11.85 18.18
C TRP A 65 -10.01 -10.83 17.29
N VAL A 66 -8.70 -11.03 17.06
CA VAL A 66 -7.92 -10.07 16.24
C VAL A 66 -8.19 -10.18 14.75
N THR A 67 -8.73 -11.31 14.28
CA THR A 67 -9.07 -11.52 12.87
C THR A 67 -10.46 -10.99 12.53
N ASP A 68 -11.33 -10.87 13.53
CA ASP A 68 -12.67 -10.30 13.39
C ASP A 68 -12.60 -8.80 13.07
N GLU A 69 -13.14 -8.45 11.90
CA GLU A 69 -13.13 -7.08 11.40
C GLU A 69 -14.04 -6.12 12.17
N GLU A 70 -14.97 -6.63 12.99
CA GLU A 70 -15.80 -5.81 13.87
C GLU A 70 -14.98 -5.23 15.04
N ASN A 71 -13.89 -5.90 15.41
CA ASN A 71 -12.99 -5.44 16.47
C ASN A 71 -11.94 -4.45 15.98
N TRP A 72 -11.89 -4.17 14.68
CA TRP A 72 -10.97 -3.20 14.10
C TRP A 72 -11.53 -1.79 14.16
N MET A 73 -10.67 -0.82 14.47
CA MET A 73 -11.03 0.58 14.38
C MET A 73 -11.21 0.97 12.92
N ARG A 74 -12.35 1.56 12.59
CA ARG A 74 -12.67 2.06 11.25
C ARG A 74 -12.74 3.57 11.25
N ASP A 75 -12.35 4.16 10.13
CA ASP A 75 -12.50 5.58 9.88
C ASP A 75 -13.99 5.93 9.69
N GLU A 76 -14.45 7.02 10.32
CA GLU A 76 -15.86 7.42 10.30
C GLU A 76 -16.34 7.88 8.92
N GLU A 77 -15.44 8.40 8.08
CA GLU A 77 -15.78 8.96 6.77
C GLU A 77 -15.74 7.88 5.67
N LEU A 78 -14.70 7.05 5.68
CA LEU A 78 -14.46 6.04 4.65
C LEU A 78 -15.01 4.64 5.01
N GLY A 79 -15.24 4.34 6.29
CA GLY A 79 -15.62 3.00 6.75
C GLY A 79 -14.52 1.94 6.67
N GLU A 80 -13.31 2.35 6.27
CA GLU A 80 -12.14 1.48 6.10
C GLU A 80 -11.34 1.34 7.41
N PRO A 81 -10.66 0.21 7.64
CA PRO A 81 -9.82 0.03 8.82
C PRO A 81 -8.64 1.01 8.87
N VAL A 82 -8.38 1.58 10.04
CA VAL A 82 -7.30 2.54 10.23
C VAL A 82 -5.94 1.82 10.33
N ILE A 83 -5.00 2.22 9.47
CA ILE A 83 -3.61 1.75 9.51
C ILE A 83 -2.84 2.45 10.64
N CYS A 84 -1.96 1.70 11.30
CA CYS A 84 -1.20 2.15 12.46
C CYS A 84 0.25 1.67 12.46
N GLY A 85 1.06 2.29 13.31
CA GLY A 85 2.44 1.93 13.55
C GLY A 85 2.86 2.18 15.00
N ASN A 86 3.92 1.45 15.42
CA ASN A 86 4.46 1.53 16.78
C ASN A 86 5.68 2.46 16.89
N VAL A 87 6.20 2.98 15.78
CA VAL A 87 7.33 3.91 15.78
C VAL A 87 6.89 5.31 16.20
N THR A 88 7.76 6.09 16.83
CA THR A 88 7.42 7.39 17.43
C THR A 88 6.80 8.42 16.47
N GLY A 89 7.04 8.29 15.16
CA GLY A 89 6.51 9.18 14.13
C GLY A 89 5.27 8.64 13.40
N ALA A 90 4.83 7.44 13.72
CA ALA A 90 3.68 6.77 13.11
C ALA A 90 2.35 7.20 13.74
N ARG A 91 1.25 6.87 13.08
CA ARG A 91 -0.10 7.01 13.61
C ARG A 91 -0.32 5.93 14.68
N HIS A 92 -0.28 6.37 15.94
CA HIS A 92 -0.61 5.52 17.07
C HIS A 92 -2.12 5.31 17.22
N CYS A 93 -2.50 4.13 17.69
CA CYS A 93 -3.88 3.82 18.06
C CYS A 93 -4.32 4.61 19.31
N PRO A 94 -5.61 4.97 19.41
CA PRO A 94 -6.16 5.61 20.60
C PRO A 94 -6.22 4.63 21.79
N ARG A 95 -6.60 5.14 22.97
CA ARG A 95 -6.73 4.32 24.19
C ARG A 95 -7.70 3.15 23.95
N ASN A 96 -7.38 2.01 24.55
CA ASN A 96 -8.07 0.71 24.38
C ASN A 96 -7.86 0.03 23.03
N TYR A 97 -7.13 0.62 22.08
CA TYR A 97 -6.74 -0.05 20.85
C TYR A 97 -5.24 -0.34 20.86
N THR A 98 -4.86 -1.47 20.26
CA THR A 98 -3.46 -1.86 20.10
C THR A 98 -3.19 -2.19 18.64
N CYS A 99 -2.02 -1.79 18.15
CA CYS A 99 -1.63 -1.99 16.76
C CYS A 99 -1.13 -3.41 16.52
N TYR A 100 -1.79 -4.15 15.63
CA TYR A 100 -1.40 -5.51 15.25
C TYR A 100 -1.41 -5.70 13.74
N ARG A 101 -0.51 -6.54 13.24
CA ARG A 101 -0.47 -6.95 11.83
C ARG A 101 -1.53 -8.02 11.56
N VAL A 102 -2.70 -7.62 11.08
CA VAL A 102 -3.87 -8.50 10.89
C VAL A 102 -4.65 -8.16 9.63
N GLY A 103 -5.39 -9.15 9.11
CA GLY A 103 -6.26 -8.96 7.95
C GLY A 103 -5.53 -8.74 6.63
N GLU A 104 -6.30 -8.23 5.67
CA GLU A 104 -5.86 -7.94 4.31
C GLU A 104 -5.29 -6.53 4.17
N ASN A 105 -4.51 -6.35 3.11
CA ASN A 105 -3.97 -5.05 2.71
C ASN A 105 -5.10 -4.10 2.22
N PRO A 106 -4.89 -2.77 2.29
CA PRO A 106 -5.85 -1.77 1.82
C PRO A 106 -6.23 -1.93 0.34
N ASN A 107 -7.34 -1.30 -0.06
CA ASN A 107 -7.83 -1.28 -1.43
C ASN A 107 -7.99 -2.70 -2.02
N HIS A 108 -8.70 -3.58 -1.30
CA HIS A 108 -8.90 -4.99 -1.67
C HIS A 108 -7.59 -5.77 -1.89
N GLY A 109 -6.54 -5.42 -1.15
CA GLY A 109 -5.25 -6.08 -1.23
C GLY A 109 -4.29 -5.51 -2.29
N TYR A 110 -4.71 -4.53 -3.10
CA TYR A 110 -3.91 -4.02 -4.21
C TYR A 110 -2.82 -3.03 -3.83
N THR A 111 -2.92 -2.42 -2.64
CA THR A 111 -1.92 -1.45 -2.17
C THR A 111 -1.07 -2.08 -1.08
N ASN A 112 0.13 -2.55 -1.43
CA ASN A 112 1.05 -3.19 -0.50
C ASN A 112 2.49 -3.22 -1.04
N PHE A 113 3.44 -3.49 -0.14
CA PHE A 113 4.84 -3.74 -0.48
C PHE A 113 5.27 -5.15 -0.07
N ASP A 114 4.37 -6.15 -0.08
CA ASP A 114 4.62 -7.46 0.52
C ASP A 114 5.40 -8.39 -0.41
N ASN A 115 5.44 -8.07 -1.70
CA ASN A 115 6.16 -8.80 -2.73
C ASN A 115 6.58 -7.84 -3.85
N PHE A 116 7.49 -8.29 -4.70
CA PHE A 116 8.12 -7.43 -5.69
C PHE A 116 7.14 -6.79 -6.69
N LEU A 117 6.17 -7.54 -7.21
CA LEU A 117 5.27 -7.01 -8.24
C LEU A 117 4.29 -5.99 -7.67
N TRP A 118 3.69 -6.28 -6.50
CA TRP A 118 2.81 -5.34 -5.83
C TRP A 118 3.57 -4.08 -5.36
N SER A 119 4.79 -4.24 -4.83
CA SER A 119 5.68 -3.12 -4.52
C SER A 119 5.98 -2.27 -5.74
N MET A 120 6.27 -2.90 -6.89
CA MET A 120 6.52 -2.20 -8.15
C MET A 120 5.29 -1.42 -8.63
N LEU A 121 4.09 -2.00 -8.52
CA LEU A 121 2.83 -1.32 -8.88
C LEU A 121 2.55 -0.12 -7.96
N THR A 122 2.65 -0.29 -6.65
CA THR A 122 2.43 0.80 -5.68
C THR A 122 3.51 1.89 -5.81
N THR A 123 4.76 1.51 -6.09
CA THR A 123 5.83 2.49 -6.39
C THR A 123 5.57 3.24 -7.70
N PHE A 124 5.08 2.54 -8.73
CA PHE A 124 4.69 3.17 -9.99
C PHE A 124 3.59 4.21 -9.76
N GLN A 125 2.56 3.86 -8.98
CA GLN A 125 1.48 4.77 -8.58
C GLN A 125 2.02 6.05 -7.90
N LEU A 126 3.00 5.90 -7.00
CA LEU A 126 3.66 7.05 -6.35
C LEU A 126 4.43 7.93 -7.34
N ILE A 127 5.15 7.33 -8.31
CA ILE A 127 5.93 8.08 -9.30
C ILE A 127 5.04 8.80 -10.31
N THR A 128 3.91 8.20 -10.70
CA THR A 128 2.95 8.82 -11.63
C THR A 128 2.04 9.85 -10.96
N LEU A 129 2.14 10.00 -9.64
CA LEU A 129 1.28 10.87 -8.83
C LEU A 129 -0.22 10.55 -8.99
N ASP A 130 -0.54 9.26 -9.14
CA ASP A 130 -1.93 8.81 -9.31
C ASP A 130 -2.53 8.43 -7.95
N TYR A 131 -3.36 9.32 -7.38
CA TYR A 131 -3.93 9.17 -6.04
C TYR A 131 -2.86 8.78 -4.99
N TRP A 132 -1.68 9.39 -5.13
CA TRP A 132 -0.47 9.04 -4.39
C TRP A 132 -0.58 9.43 -2.91
N GLU A 133 -1.36 10.46 -2.60
CA GLU A 133 -1.58 10.98 -1.26
C GLU A 133 -2.19 9.93 -0.33
N ASN A 134 -3.03 9.03 -0.86
CA ASN A 134 -3.60 7.93 -0.10
C ASN A 134 -2.51 6.95 0.35
N VAL A 135 -1.66 6.52 -0.58
CA VAL A 135 -0.50 5.65 -0.28
C VAL A 135 0.47 6.34 0.68
N TYR A 136 0.75 7.63 0.44
CA TYR A 136 1.62 8.43 1.29
C TYR A 136 1.12 8.49 2.74
N ASN A 137 -0.17 8.77 2.94
CA ASN A 137 -0.77 8.82 4.28
C ASN A 137 -0.78 7.46 4.98
N MET A 138 -0.88 6.35 4.23
CA MET A 138 -0.79 5.00 4.80
C MET A 138 0.64 4.61 5.16
N VAL A 139 1.65 5.06 4.42
CA VAL A 139 3.07 4.75 4.68
C VAL A 139 3.63 5.53 5.87
N LEU A 140 3.07 6.72 6.15
CA LEU A 140 3.41 7.50 7.35
C LEU A 140 2.70 7.01 8.63
N ALA A 141 1.78 6.06 8.49
CA ALA A 141 0.96 5.57 9.59
C ALA A 141 1.72 4.67 10.56
#